data_AF-A0A2S6CI37-F1
#
_entry.id   AF-A0A2S6CI37-F1
#
_cell.length_a   1.000
_cell.length_b   1.000
_cell.length_c   1.000
_cell.angle_alpha   90.00
_cell.angle_beta   90.00
_cell.angle_gamma   90.00
#
_symmetry.space_group_name_H-M   'P 1'
#
loop_
_entity.id
_entity.type
_entity.pdbx_description
1 polymer ?
#
loop_
_entity_poly.entity_id
_entity_poly.type
_entity_poly.pdbx_seq_one_letter_code
_entity_poly.pdbx_strand_id
1 'polypeptide(L)'
;MPSSSTYTTCQESLLIQHYKIIAARTWSVGYDKAAQTITDWYSELLEAPPSDLWNEARRDQKWWDDMSKYSNKAGKPRSDSAYAAGNLLADSAAVLFRFGRDVEGAKFCEHADKVFDWAREEEEGERGTREWRVSS
;
A
#
# COMPACT_ATOMS: atom_id res chain seq x y z
N MET A 1 7.32 -14.02 -28.13
CA MET A 1 8.29 -13.28 -27.31
C MET A 1 7.71 -13.12 -25.92
N PRO A 2 8.28 -13.70 -24.86
CA PRO A 2 7.98 -13.27 -23.51
C PRO A 2 9.02 -12.20 -23.12
N SER A 3 8.61 -10.94 -22.98
CA SER A 3 9.45 -9.91 -22.37
C SER A 3 9.54 -10.19 -20.87
N SER A 4 10.59 -10.94 -20.52
CA SER A 4 11.01 -11.26 -19.17
C SER A 4 11.70 -10.03 -18.55
N SER A 5 10.97 -9.29 -17.72
CA SER A 5 11.57 -8.39 -16.71
C SER A 5 10.87 -8.61 -15.37
N THR A 6 10.97 -9.83 -14.83
CA THR A 6 10.64 -10.13 -13.44
C THR A 6 11.66 -9.44 -12.55
N TYR A 7 11.23 -8.47 -11.73
CA TYR A 7 11.95 -7.83 -10.60
C TYR A 7 13.24 -8.58 -10.21
N THR A 8 14.32 -8.25 -10.91
CA THR A 8 15.47 -9.15 -11.07
C THR A 8 16.38 -9.16 -9.85
N THR A 9 16.29 -8.11 -9.04
CA THR A 9 17.08 -7.97 -7.82
C THR A 9 16.28 -8.40 -6.59
N CYS A 10 17.01 -8.84 -5.56
CA CYS A 10 16.42 -9.13 -4.24
C CYS A 10 15.68 -7.91 -3.68
N GLN A 11 16.21 -6.71 -3.91
CA GLN A 11 15.61 -5.44 -3.51
C GLN A 11 14.26 -5.21 -4.20
N GLU A 12 14.20 -5.26 -5.53
CA GLU A 12 12.96 -5.07 -6.29
C GLU A 12 11.93 -6.15 -5.94
N SER A 13 12.37 -7.39 -5.73
CA SER A 13 11.52 -8.48 -5.29
C SER A 13 10.89 -8.23 -3.91
N LEU A 14 11.60 -7.61 -2.96
CA LEU A 14 11.03 -7.24 -1.67
C LEU A 14 10.05 -6.05 -1.80
N LEU A 15 10.45 -5.03 -2.56
CA LEU A 15 9.64 -3.84 -2.80
C LEU A 15 8.31 -4.21 -3.48
N ILE A 16 8.33 -5.11 -4.46
CA ILE A 16 7.09 -5.55 -5.10
C ILE A 16 6.20 -6.31 -4.12
N GLN A 17 6.73 -7.16 -3.24
CA GLN A 17 5.91 -7.84 -2.23
C GLN A 17 5.23 -6.83 -1.29
N HIS A 18 5.95 -5.78 -0.87
CA HIS A 18 5.35 -4.71 -0.08
C HIS A 18 4.21 -4.03 -0.84
N TYR A 19 4.47 -3.61 -2.08
CA TYR A 19 3.46 -3.00 -2.93
C TYR A 19 2.20 -3.86 -3.08
N LYS A 20 2.33 -5.17 -3.35
CA LYS A 20 1.18 -6.07 -3.52
C LYS A 20 0.28 -6.08 -2.30
N ILE A 21 0.88 -6.13 -1.10
CA ILE A 21 0.17 -6.10 0.18
C ILE A 21 -0.54 -4.75 0.38
N ILE A 22 0.17 -3.65 0.12
CA ILE A 22 -0.38 -2.29 0.26
C ILE A 22 -1.57 -2.09 -0.70
N ALA A 23 -1.41 -2.45 -1.97
CA ALA A 23 -2.44 -2.30 -2.99
C ALA A 23 -3.69 -3.12 -2.65
N ALA A 24 -3.55 -4.37 -2.21
CA ALA A 24 -4.68 -5.18 -1.78
C ALA A 24 -5.42 -4.58 -0.57
N ARG A 25 -4.65 -4.10 0.43
CA ARG A 25 -5.22 -3.49 1.65
C ARG A 25 -6.00 -2.21 1.37
N THR A 26 -5.41 -1.31 0.60
CA THR A 26 -6.00 0.01 0.30
C THR A 26 -7.17 -0.11 -0.67
N TRP A 27 -7.03 -0.93 -1.71
CA TRP A 27 -8.10 -1.12 -2.70
C TRP A 27 -9.34 -1.81 -2.10
N SER A 28 -9.14 -2.86 -1.30
CA SER A 28 -10.26 -3.64 -0.74
C SER A 28 -11.16 -2.88 0.23
N VAL A 29 -10.64 -1.81 0.85
CA VAL A 29 -11.42 -0.92 1.72
C VAL A 29 -11.97 0.31 0.97
N GLY A 30 -11.86 0.37 -0.36
CA GLY A 30 -12.41 1.46 -1.18
C GLY A 30 -11.60 2.75 -1.18
N TYR A 31 -10.28 2.66 -0.97
CA TYR A 31 -9.37 3.81 -1.13
C TYR A 31 -8.72 3.84 -2.51
N ASP A 32 -9.52 3.83 -3.58
CA ASP A 32 -9.01 3.73 -4.95
C ASP A 32 -7.99 4.83 -5.31
N LYS A 33 -8.24 6.07 -4.87
CA LYS A 33 -7.32 7.20 -5.10
C LYS A 33 -6.00 7.04 -4.36
N ALA A 34 -6.05 6.57 -3.12
CA ALA A 34 -4.84 6.34 -2.32
C ALA A 34 -4.04 5.16 -2.90
N ALA A 35 -4.73 4.08 -3.29
CA ALA A 35 -4.13 2.93 -3.95
C ALA A 35 -3.43 3.36 -5.25
N GLN A 36 -4.09 4.16 -6.09
CA GLN A 36 -3.46 4.70 -7.31
C GLN A 36 -2.24 5.57 -7.01
N THR A 37 -2.35 6.49 -6.03
CA THR A 37 -1.22 7.35 -5.64
C THR A 37 -0.02 6.54 -5.18
N ILE A 38 -0.25 5.49 -4.39
CA ILE A 38 0.81 4.57 -3.94
C ILE A 38 1.37 3.78 -5.12
N THR A 39 0.52 3.30 -6.04
CA THR A 39 0.98 2.66 -7.28
C THR A 39 1.89 3.59 -8.08
N ASP A 40 1.57 4.88 -8.17
CA ASP A 40 2.40 5.85 -8.88
C ASP A 40 3.78 6.02 -8.21
N TRP A 41 3.86 6.01 -6.87
CA TRP A 41 5.14 6.04 -6.14
C TRP A 41 6.01 4.79 -6.41
N TYR A 42 5.40 3.60 -6.40
CA TYR A 42 6.12 2.38 -6.74
C TYR A 42 6.46 2.30 -8.24
N SER A 43 5.65 2.91 -9.10
CA SER A 43 5.91 3.02 -10.53
C SER A 43 7.16 3.86 -10.80
N GLU A 44 7.29 5.00 -10.12
CA GLU A 44 8.51 5.82 -10.17
C GLU A 44 9.72 5.03 -9.64
N LEU A 45 9.56 4.36 -8.48
CA LEU A 45 10.66 3.67 -7.82
C LEU A 45 11.23 2.48 -8.60
N LEU A 46 10.34 1.70 -9.23
CA LEU A 46 10.65 0.46 -9.96
C LEU A 46 10.78 0.69 -11.46
N GLU A 47 10.65 1.93 -11.93
CA GLU A 47 10.72 2.32 -13.34
C GLU A 47 9.79 1.46 -14.24
N ALA A 48 8.61 1.14 -13.70
CA ALA A 48 7.64 0.25 -14.33
C ALA A 48 6.28 0.94 -14.49
N PRO A 49 5.53 0.70 -15.57
CA PRO A 49 4.19 1.28 -15.74
C PRO A 49 3.23 0.87 -14.60
N PRO A 50 2.32 1.77 -14.16
CA PRO A 50 1.31 1.43 -13.16
C PRO A 50 0.46 0.20 -13.52
N SER A 51 0.18 0.00 -14.81
CA SER A 51 -0.54 -1.18 -15.31
C SER A 51 0.17 -2.49 -14.99
N ASP A 52 1.50 -2.50 -15.10
CA ASP A 52 2.30 -3.71 -14.87
C ASP A 52 2.34 -4.05 -13.39
N LEU A 53 2.40 -3.02 -12.54
CA LEU A 53 2.28 -3.17 -11.10
C LEU A 53 0.91 -3.74 -10.72
N TRP A 54 -0.19 -3.19 -11.25
CA TRP A 54 -1.53 -3.74 -11.00
C TRP A 54 -1.68 -5.18 -11.47
N ASN A 55 -1.13 -5.52 -12.64
CA ASN A 55 -1.11 -6.88 -13.16
C ASN A 55 -0.34 -7.82 -12.25
N GLU A 56 0.84 -7.41 -11.77
CA GLU A 56 1.64 -8.21 -10.84
C GLU A 56 0.95 -8.39 -9.48
N ALA A 57 0.29 -7.34 -8.97
CA ALA A 57 -0.48 -7.41 -7.73
C ALA A 57 -1.61 -8.43 -7.80
N ARG A 58 -2.29 -8.51 -8.95
CA ARG A 58 -3.41 -9.43 -9.18
C ARG A 58 -3.01 -10.76 -9.81
N ARG A 59 -1.71 -10.99 -10.03
CA ARG A 59 -1.21 -12.21 -10.68
C ARG A 59 -1.65 -13.50 -9.98
N ASP A 60 -1.64 -13.49 -8.64
CA ASP A 60 -2.24 -14.56 -7.84
C ASP A 60 -3.63 -14.10 -7.36
N GLN A 61 -4.64 -14.44 -8.16
CA GLN A 61 -6.03 -14.02 -7.89
C GLN A 61 -6.55 -14.59 -6.58
N LYS A 62 -6.17 -15.83 -6.22
CA LYS A 62 -6.61 -16.45 -4.97
C LYS A 62 -6.05 -15.70 -3.77
N TRP A 63 -4.74 -15.42 -3.79
CA TRP A 63 -4.11 -14.64 -2.74
C TRP A 63 -4.71 -13.23 -2.65
N TRP A 64 -4.94 -12.57 -3.79
CA TRP A 64 -5.56 -11.25 -3.84
C TRP A 64 -6.94 -11.24 -3.18
N ASP A 65 -7.78 -12.22 -3.49
CA ASP A 65 -9.14 -12.34 -2.93
C ASP A 65 -9.11 -12.60 -1.43
N ASP A 66 -8.23 -13.50 -0.97
CA ASP A 66 -8.06 -13.83 0.45
C ASP A 66 -7.56 -12.61 1.24
N MET A 67 -6.58 -11.89 0.70
CA MET A 67 -6.02 -10.68 1.31
C MET A 67 -7.04 -9.54 1.35
N SER A 68 -7.83 -9.37 0.28
CA SER A 68 -8.90 -8.37 0.21
C SER A 68 -9.99 -8.64 1.25
N LYS A 69 -10.42 -9.90 1.40
CA LYS A 69 -11.38 -10.31 2.44
C LYS A 69 -10.85 -10.09 3.84
N TYR A 70 -9.57 -10.40 4.08
CA TYR A 70 -8.92 -10.16 5.37
C TYR A 70 -8.88 -8.66 5.71
N SER A 71 -8.59 -7.82 4.72
CA SER A 71 -8.42 -6.38 4.88
C SER A 71 -9.75 -5.65 5.06
N ASN A 72 -10.82 -6.11 4.40
CA ASN A 72 -12.18 -5.56 4.51
C ASN A 72 -13.11 -6.42 5.40
N LYS A 73 -12.55 -7.03 6.44
CA LYS A 73 -13.33 -7.86 7.37
C LYS A 73 -14.30 -6.98 8.17
N ALA A 74 -15.57 -7.41 8.27
CA ALA A 74 -16.57 -6.72 9.07
C ALA A 74 -16.11 -6.48 10.51
N GLY A 75 -16.32 -5.25 11.00
CA GLY A 75 -15.89 -4.80 12.33
C GLY A 75 -14.46 -4.26 12.40
N LYS A 76 -13.68 -4.34 11.31
CA LYS A 76 -12.36 -3.72 11.23
C LYS A 76 -12.47 -2.28 10.70
N PRO A 77 -11.89 -1.27 11.39
CA PRO A 77 -11.80 0.09 10.87
C PRO A 77 -11.02 0.13 9.54
N ARG A 78 -11.39 1.05 8.64
CA ARG A 78 -10.67 1.28 7.39
C ARG A 78 -9.32 1.96 7.65
N SER A 79 -9.25 2.79 8.71
CA SER A 79 -8.03 3.40 9.22
C SER A 79 -6.92 2.37 9.50
N ASP A 80 -7.23 1.18 10.03
CA ASP A 80 -6.26 0.09 10.23
C ASP A 80 -5.54 -0.32 8.93
N SER A 81 -6.26 -0.33 7.81
CA SER A 81 -5.67 -0.69 6.51
C SER A 81 -4.73 0.39 6.00
N ALA A 82 -5.04 1.66 6.27
CA ALA A 82 -4.14 2.79 5.97
C ALA A 82 -2.89 2.78 6.88
N TYR A 83 -3.04 2.58 8.19
CA TYR A 83 -1.89 2.43 9.11
C TYR A 83 -0.98 1.27 8.69
N ALA A 84 -1.56 0.12 8.32
CA ALA A 84 -0.79 -1.02 7.83
C ALA A 84 -0.06 -0.70 6.50
N ALA A 85 -0.65 0.11 5.63
CA ALA A 85 0.00 0.57 4.41
C ALA A 85 1.18 1.52 4.69
N GLY A 86 1.00 2.46 5.63
CA GLY A 86 2.06 3.38 6.06
C GLY A 86 3.26 2.64 6.67
N ASN A 87 3.01 1.65 7.53
CA ASN A 87 4.08 0.81 8.09
C ASN A 87 4.87 0.08 7.00
N LEU A 88 4.19 -0.50 6.01
CA LEU A 88 4.88 -1.20 4.91
C LEU A 88 5.64 -0.25 3.98
N LEU A 89 5.19 1.00 3.82
CA LEU A 89 5.96 2.04 3.11
C LEU A 89 7.24 2.39 3.87
N ALA A 90 7.16 2.52 5.20
CA ALA A 90 8.35 2.71 6.04
C ALA A 90 9.31 1.50 5.95
N ASP A 91 8.78 0.28 5.89
CA ASP A 91 9.59 -0.92 5.64
C ASP A 91 10.23 -0.90 4.25
N SER A 92 9.52 -0.40 3.23
CA SER A 92 10.11 -0.15 1.90
C SER A 92 11.24 0.89 1.96
N ALA A 93 11.11 1.95 2.74
CA ALA A 93 12.21 2.90 2.97
C ALA A 93 13.42 2.21 3.61
N ALA A 94 13.20 1.39 4.64
CA ALA A 94 14.28 0.62 5.28
C ALA A 94 14.99 -0.33 4.31
N VAL A 95 14.25 -0.98 3.40
CA VAL A 95 14.82 -1.77 2.31
C VAL A 95 15.68 -0.87 1.40
N LEU A 96 15.18 0.30 0.99
CA LEU A 96 15.94 1.22 0.14
C LEU A 96 17.27 1.67 0.77
N PHE A 97 17.25 2.09 2.04
CA PHE A 97 18.46 2.43 2.78
C PHE A 97 19.44 1.26 2.87
N ARG A 98 18.95 0.06 3.15
CA ARG A 98 19.80 -1.15 3.25
C ARG A 98 20.59 -1.42 1.96
N PHE A 99 20.04 -1.05 0.80
CA PHE A 99 20.69 -1.22 -0.50
C PHE A 99 21.38 0.06 -1.01
N GLY A 100 21.51 1.10 -0.17
CA GLY A 100 22.23 2.34 -0.51
C GLY A 100 21.45 3.31 -1.39
N ARG A 101 20.13 3.18 -1.49
CA ARG A 101 19.24 4.11 -2.20
C ARG A 101 18.69 5.16 -1.24
N ASP A 102 19.57 6.00 -0.71
CA ASP A 102 19.24 6.91 0.41
C ASP A 102 18.22 7.98 0.03
N VAL A 103 18.30 8.50 -1.20
CA VAL A 103 17.37 9.55 -1.68
C VAL A 103 15.95 8.99 -1.81
N GLU A 104 15.81 7.81 -2.41
CA GLU A 104 14.52 7.15 -2.55
C GLU A 104 13.99 6.64 -1.20
N GLY A 105 14.88 6.19 -0.32
CA GLY A 105 14.54 5.82 1.05
C GLY A 105 13.92 7.00 1.81
N ALA A 106 14.54 8.18 1.74
CA ALA A 106 14.00 9.39 2.35
C ALA A 106 12.64 9.78 1.78
N LYS A 107 12.47 9.74 0.46
CA LYS A 107 11.15 9.96 -0.19
C LYS A 107 10.08 8.99 0.34
N PHE A 108 10.44 7.71 0.51
CA PHE A 108 9.50 6.71 1.01
C PHE A 108 9.14 6.90 2.50
N CYS A 109 10.03 7.49 3.32
CA CYS A 109 9.66 7.95 4.65
C CYS A 109 8.59 9.06 4.59
N GLU A 110 8.78 10.07 3.73
CA GLU A 110 7.79 11.14 3.55
C GLU A 110 6.45 10.60 3.02
N HIS A 111 6.49 9.61 2.13
CA HIS A 111 5.29 8.92 1.65
C HIS A 111 4.59 8.14 2.78
N ALA A 112 5.35 7.47 3.66
CA ALA A 112 4.80 6.78 4.81
C ALA A 112 4.09 7.75 5.76
N ASP A 113 4.71 8.89 6.08
CA ASP A 113 4.11 9.94 6.90
C ASP A 113 2.79 10.45 6.30
N LYS A 114 2.76 10.68 4.99
CA LYS A 114 1.53 11.07 4.29
C LYS A 114 0.42 10.03 4.40
N VAL A 115 0.75 8.74 4.33
CA VAL A 115 -0.24 7.66 4.50
C VAL A 115 -0.70 7.54 5.95
N PHE A 116 0.17 7.80 6.93
CA PHE A 116 -0.24 7.87 8.33
C PHE A 116 -1.20 9.03 8.61
N ASP A 117 -1.01 10.18 7.97
CA ASP A 117 -1.94 11.29 8.07
C ASP A 117 -3.31 10.93 7.47
N TRP A 118 -3.35 10.26 6.31
CA TRP A 118 -4.61 9.71 5.77
C TRP A 118 -5.30 8.74 6.74
N ALA A 119 -4.52 7.91 7.44
CA ALA A 119 -5.05 6.97 8.41
C ALA A 119 -5.71 7.68 9.61
N ARG A 120 -5.07 8.76 10.10
CA ARG A 120 -5.61 9.60 11.18
C ARG A 120 -6.89 10.32 10.77
N GLU A 121 -6.91 10.91 9.58
CA GLU A 121 -8.10 11.59 9.05
C GLU A 121 -9.30 10.64 8.95
N GLU A 122 -9.09 9.40 8.48
CA GLU A 122 -10.17 8.40 8.45
C GLU A 122 -10.59 8.00 9.87
N GLU A 123 -9.66 7.75 10.78
CA GLU A 123 -9.96 7.37 12.16
C GLU A 123 -10.81 8.43 12.86
N GLU A 124 -10.51 9.71 12.65
CA GLU A 124 -11.31 10.82 13.18
C GLU A 124 -12.72 10.85 12.57
N GLY A 125 -12.85 10.63 11.25
CA GLY A 125 -14.15 10.51 10.58
C GLY A 125 -14.98 9.32 11.07
N GLU A 126 -14.33 8.18 11.32
CA GLU A 126 -14.94 6.98 11.89
C GLU A 126 -15.43 7.23 13.32
N ARG A 127 -14.62 7.92 14.15
CA ARG A 127 -14.99 8.29 15.52
C ARG A 127 -16.18 9.25 15.55
N GLY A 128 -16.15 10.31 14.74
CA GLY A 128 -17.26 11.27 14.64
C GLY A 128 -18.57 10.62 14.20
N THR A 129 -18.51 9.65 13.27
CA THR A 129 -19.70 8.89 12.81
C THR A 129 -20.26 7.96 13.90
N ARG A 130 -19.39 7.38 14.75
CA ARG A 130 -19.82 6.54 15.88
C ARG A 130 -20.47 7.34 17.00
N GLU A 131 -19.91 8.50 17.35
CA GLU A 131 -20.46 9.38 18.40
C GLU A 131 -21.88 9.88 18.05
N TRP A 132 -22.13 10.18 16.77
CA TRP A 132 -23.47 10.51 16.27
C TRP A 132 -24.49 9.38 16.45
N ARG A 133 -24.09 8.11 16.24
CA ARG A 133 -24.98 6.95 16.38
C ARG A 133 -25.27 6.56 17.83
N VAL A 134 -24.44 6.98 18.78
CA VAL A 134 -24.65 6.71 20.22
C VAL A 134 -25.53 7.78 20.86
N SER A 135 -25.65 8.95 20.23
CA SER A 135 -26.40 10.11 20.74
C SER A 135 -27.85 10.21 20.22
N SER A 136 -28.33 9.20 19.48
CA SER A 136 -29.67 9.14 18.86
C SER A 136 -30.52 8.02 19.43
#